data_AF-A0A6C0PN26-F1
#
_entry.id   AF-A0A6C0PN26-F1
#
_cell.length_a   1.000
_cell.length_b   1.000
_cell.length_c   1.000
_cell.angle_alpha   90.00
_cell.angle_beta   90.00
_cell.angle_gamma   90.00
#
_symmetry.space_group_name_H-M   'P 1'
#
loop_
_entity.id
_entity.type
_entity.pdbx_description
1 polymer ?
#
loop_
_entity_poly.entity_id
_entity_poly.type
_entity_poly.pdbx_seq_one_letter_code
_entity_poly.pdbx_strand_id
1 'polypeptide(L)'
;TVVEEADVVEICGALKNIVAVGTGFCDGLNFGDNTKAAVIRLGLMEMIAFARLFCTASPVSPATFLESCGVADLITTCYGGRNRKIGEAFAKTGKSIEELEKEMLNGQKLQGPATAAEVHQILKHKNLVEKFPLFNAVYQICFQSHPVKEFVTC
;
A
#
# COMPACT_ATOMS: atom_id res chain seq x y z
N THR A 1 10.47 20.95 3.04
CA THR A 1 10.80 21.80 1.87
C THR A 1 9.55 21.95 1.02
N VAL A 2 9.39 23.03 0.26
CA VAL A 2 8.31 23.12 -0.75
C VAL A 2 8.85 22.49 -2.02
N VAL A 3 8.07 21.58 -2.64
CA VAL A 3 8.42 20.90 -3.90
C VAL A 3 7.42 21.26 -4.99
N GLU A 4 7.87 21.25 -6.25
CA GLU A 4 7.05 21.63 -7.42
C GLU A 4 6.19 20.47 -7.96
N GLU A 5 6.58 19.22 -7.65
CA GLU A 5 5.94 17.98 -8.13
C GLU A 5 4.64 17.66 -7.36
N ALA A 6 3.62 18.51 -7.47
CA ALA A 6 2.38 18.41 -6.69
C ALA A 6 1.64 17.07 -6.90
N ASP A 7 1.61 16.55 -8.12
CA ASP A 7 0.98 15.26 -8.45
C ASP A 7 1.74 14.08 -7.81
N VAL A 8 3.07 14.16 -7.72
CA VAL A 8 3.90 13.15 -7.04
C VAL A 8 3.68 13.18 -5.53
N VAL A 9 3.58 14.38 -4.93
CA VAL A 9 3.28 14.53 -3.50
C VAL A 9 1.92 13.92 -3.17
N GLU A 10 0.90 14.20 -3.99
CA GLU A 10 -0.46 13.70 -3.78
C GLU A 10 -0.54 12.17 -3.95
N ILE A 11 0.08 11.62 -5.00
CA ILE A 11 0.01 10.17 -5.25
C ILE A 11 0.74 9.37 -4.16
N CYS A 12 1.79 9.93 -3.54
CA CYS A 12 2.44 9.29 -2.39
C CYS A 12 1.44 9.01 -1.27
N GLY A 13 0.59 9.99 -0.95
CA GLY A 13 -0.42 9.89 0.12
C GLY A 13 -1.46 8.80 -0.13
N ALA A 14 -1.79 8.53 -1.40
CA ALA A 14 -2.69 7.45 -1.77
C ALA A 14 -1.99 6.08 -1.71
N LEU A 15 -0.86 5.92 -2.40
CA LEU A 15 -0.19 4.63 -2.59
C LEU A 15 0.39 4.05 -1.31
N LYS A 16 0.87 4.90 -0.37
CA LYS A 16 1.39 4.45 0.92
C LYS A 16 0.39 3.61 1.73
N ASN A 17 -0.91 3.84 1.53
CA ASN A 17 -1.96 3.10 2.22
C ASN A 17 -2.04 1.64 1.74
N ILE A 18 -1.72 1.35 0.47
CA ILE A 18 -1.61 -0.01 -0.05
C ILE A 18 -0.48 -0.75 0.65
N VAL A 19 0.71 -0.13 0.70
CA VAL A 19 1.88 -0.70 1.36
C VAL A 19 1.61 -0.97 2.84
N ALA A 20 0.92 -0.05 3.51
CA ALA A 20 0.55 -0.21 4.92
C ALA A 20 -0.42 -1.37 5.17
N VAL A 21 -1.29 -1.72 4.23
CA VAL A 21 -2.09 -2.96 4.33
C VAL A 21 -1.17 -4.18 4.28
N GLY A 22 -0.22 -4.19 3.34
CA GLY A 22 0.78 -5.26 3.20
C GLY A 22 1.64 -5.45 4.46
N THR A 23 2.11 -4.37 5.08
CA THR A 23 2.83 -4.48 6.37
C THR A 23 1.94 -4.96 7.51
N GLY A 24 0.65 -4.62 7.48
CA GLY A 24 -0.36 -5.21 8.36
C GLY A 24 -0.47 -6.71 8.18
N PHE A 25 -0.48 -7.23 6.95
CA PHE A 25 -0.46 -8.68 6.71
C PHE A 25 0.78 -9.33 7.33
N CYS A 26 1.96 -8.72 7.18
CA CYS A 26 3.17 -9.23 7.81
C CYS A 26 3.06 -9.32 9.33
N ASP A 27 2.52 -8.28 9.97
CA ASP A 27 2.29 -8.27 11.42
C ASP A 27 1.30 -9.36 11.84
N GLY A 28 0.24 -9.57 11.06
CA GLY A 28 -0.75 -10.59 11.34
C GLY A 28 -0.25 -12.02 11.17
N LEU A 29 0.74 -12.21 10.31
CA LEU A 29 1.45 -13.48 10.08
C LEU A 29 2.64 -13.69 11.04
N ASN A 30 2.84 -12.78 12.01
CA ASN A 30 3.94 -12.79 12.97
C ASN A 30 5.35 -12.74 12.34
N PHE A 31 5.49 -12.09 11.18
CA PHE A 31 6.82 -11.77 10.66
C PHE A 31 7.45 -10.61 11.44
N GLY A 32 8.78 -10.64 11.56
CA GLY A 32 9.53 -9.61 12.28
C GLY A 32 9.81 -8.34 11.45
N ASP A 33 10.50 -7.40 12.08
CA ASP A 33 10.79 -6.08 11.51
C ASP A 33 11.59 -6.14 10.19
N ASN A 34 12.45 -7.14 10.00
CA ASN A 34 13.20 -7.29 8.75
C ASN A 34 12.29 -7.54 7.55
N THR A 35 11.26 -8.39 7.70
CA THR A 35 10.28 -8.64 6.64
C THR A 35 9.44 -7.39 6.38
N LYS A 36 9.00 -6.72 7.46
CA LYS A 36 8.27 -5.45 7.36
C LYS A 36 9.08 -4.39 6.61
N ALA A 37 10.37 -4.24 6.95
CA ALA A 37 11.27 -3.30 6.28
C ALA A 37 11.44 -3.63 4.79
N ALA A 38 11.52 -4.92 4.43
CA ALA A 38 11.55 -5.35 3.04
C ALA A 38 10.26 -4.94 2.29
N VAL A 39 9.09 -5.15 2.88
CA VAL A 39 7.79 -4.74 2.30
C VAL A 39 7.70 -3.22 2.15
N ILE A 40 8.13 -2.45 3.15
CA ILE A 40 8.20 -0.97 3.05
C ILE A 40 9.11 -0.55 1.89
N ARG A 41 10.30 -1.15 1.79
CA ARG A 41 11.27 -0.84 0.73
C ARG A 41 10.71 -1.17 -0.65
N LEU A 42 10.15 -2.36 -0.84
CA LEU A 42 9.57 -2.79 -2.13
C LEU A 42 8.35 -1.94 -2.48
N GLY A 43 7.50 -1.64 -1.50
CA GLY A 43 6.37 -0.74 -1.67
C GLY A 43 6.80 0.66 -2.11
N LEU A 44 7.87 1.21 -1.52
CA LEU A 44 8.44 2.49 -1.97
C LEU A 44 8.95 2.43 -3.42
N MET A 45 9.56 1.32 -3.84
CA MET A 45 10.00 1.14 -5.23
C MET A 45 8.81 1.10 -6.20
N GLU A 46 7.73 0.42 -5.83
CA GLU A 46 6.48 0.41 -6.61
C GLU A 46 5.81 1.79 -6.63
N MET A 47 5.83 2.54 -5.52
CA MET A 47 5.34 3.93 -5.49
C MET A 47 6.09 4.81 -6.49
N ILE A 48 7.43 4.74 -6.50
CA ILE A 48 8.28 5.49 -7.44
C ILE A 48 8.00 5.07 -8.89
N ALA A 49 7.92 3.76 -9.14
CA ALA A 49 7.65 3.23 -10.47
C ALA A 49 6.27 3.64 -10.99
N PHE A 50 5.25 3.62 -10.13
CA PHE A 50 3.90 4.02 -10.48
C PHE A 50 3.85 5.51 -10.83
N ALA A 51 4.40 6.38 -9.96
CA ALA A 51 4.43 7.81 -10.22
C ALA A 51 5.15 8.14 -11.53
N ARG A 52 6.32 7.54 -11.80
CA ARG A 52 7.05 7.75 -13.06
C ARG A 52 6.27 7.40 -14.32
N LEU A 53 5.31 6.48 -14.23
CA LEU A 53 4.49 6.05 -15.37
C LEU A 53 3.22 6.89 -15.54
N PHE A 54 2.70 7.47 -14.46
CA PHE A 54 1.35 8.03 -14.43
C PHE A 54 1.26 9.51 -14.01
N CYS A 55 2.27 10.05 -13.32
CA CYS A 55 2.40 11.47 -13.01
C CYS A 55 3.06 12.17 -14.20
N THR A 56 2.33 13.09 -14.84
CA THR A 56 2.76 13.75 -16.08
C THR A 56 2.84 15.27 -15.94
N ALA A 57 2.48 15.85 -14.79
CA ALA A 57 2.50 17.30 -14.63
C ALA A 57 3.94 17.85 -14.60
N SER A 58 4.88 17.04 -14.10
CA SER A 58 6.30 17.38 -14.03
C SER A 58 7.19 16.12 -14.09
N PRO A 59 8.48 16.24 -14.46
CA PRO A 59 9.40 15.10 -14.41
C PRO A 59 9.55 14.55 -12.99
N VAL A 60 9.19 13.28 -12.80
CA VAL A 60 9.21 12.64 -11.48
C VAL A 60 10.64 12.42 -10.98
N SER A 61 11.02 13.14 -9.93
CA SER A 61 12.30 12.98 -9.23
C SER A 61 12.19 11.96 -8.10
N PRO A 62 13.07 10.94 -8.05
CA PRO A 62 13.16 10.06 -6.89
C PRO A 62 13.44 10.78 -5.57
N ALA A 63 14.04 11.98 -5.62
CA ALA A 63 14.32 12.76 -4.43
C ALA A 63 13.04 13.20 -3.70
N THR A 64 11.93 13.42 -4.43
CA THR A 64 10.64 13.79 -3.86
C THR A 64 10.08 12.69 -2.95
N PHE A 65 10.44 11.43 -3.18
CA PHE A 65 10.07 10.32 -2.30
C PHE A 65 10.88 10.27 -0.99
N LEU A 66 11.97 11.03 -0.90
CA LEU A 66 12.73 11.22 0.34
C LEU A 66 12.17 12.37 1.20
N GLU A 67 11.28 13.19 0.65
CA GLU A 67 10.55 14.22 1.40
C GLU A 67 9.48 13.58 2.30
N SER A 68 8.88 14.39 3.18
CA SER A 68 7.95 13.90 4.20
C SER A 68 6.72 13.17 3.62
N CYS A 69 6.26 13.53 2.42
CA CYS A 69 5.11 12.88 1.77
C CYS A 69 5.40 11.44 1.33
N GLY A 70 6.67 11.11 1.05
CA GLY A 70 7.10 9.79 0.62
C GLY A 70 7.50 8.93 1.82
N VAL A 71 8.80 8.84 2.08
CA VAL A 71 9.39 7.88 3.03
C VAL A 71 8.88 8.06 4.46
N ALA A 72 8.75 9.29 4.95
CA ALA A 72 8.36 9.54 6.34
C ALA A 72 6.89 9.15 6.59
N ASP A 73 5.99 9.57 5.69
CA ASP A 73 4.56 9.23 5.79
C ASP A 73 4.33 7.72 5.53
N LEU A 74 5.09 7.12 4.62
CA LEU A 74 5.07 5.67 4.41
C LEU A 74 5.45 4.92 5.69
N ILE A 75 6.58 5.27 6.32
CA ILE A 75 7.04 4.62 7.55
C ILE A 75 5.99 4.77 8.67
N THR A 76 5.55 6.00 8.99
CA THR A 76 4.59 6.20 10.09
C THR A 76 3.28 5.45 9.86
N THR A 77 2.82 5.39 8.60
CA THR A 77 1.59 4.66 8.25
C THR A 77 1.78 3.15 8.38
N CYS A 78 2.94 2.61 7.99
CA CYS A 78 3.26 1.19 8.06
C CYS A 78 3.47 0.67 9.48
N TYR A 79 3.77 1.55 10.46
CA TYR A 79 3.92 1.19 11.87
C TYR A 79 2.68 1.51 12.73
N GLY A 80 1.92 2.57 12.41
CA GLY A 80 0.83 3.05 13.28
C GLY A 80 -0.53 3.24 12.62
N GLY A 81 -0.60 3.20 11.28
CA GLY A 81 -1.80 3.60 10.52
C GLY A 81 -2.99 2.64 10.65
N ARG A 82 -4.19 3.16 10.35
CA ARG A 82 -5.44 2.37 10.30
C ARG A 82 -5.35 1.21 9.31
N ASN A 83 -4.73 1.43 8.15
CA ASN A 83 -4.49 0.41 7.13
C ASN A 83 -3.69 -0.78 7.67
N ARG A 84 -2.60 -0.51 8.40
CA ARG A 84 -1.79 -1.53 9.06
C ARG A 84 -2.58 -2.31 10.11
N LYS A 85 -3.29 -1.59 11.01
CA LYS A 85 -4.09 -2.22 12.09
C LYS A 85 -5.12 -3.21 11.56
N ILE A 86 -5.79 -2.85 10.45
CA ILE A 86 -6.84 -3.67 9.86
C ILE A 86 -6.25 -4.80 9.04
N GLY A 87 -5.16 -4.56 8.30
CA GLY A 87 -4.42 -5.64 7.62
C GLY A 87 -3.93 -6.71 8.60
N GLU A 88 -3.43 -6.29 9.77
CA GLU A 88 -3.04 -7.21 10.85
C GLU A 88 -4.22 -8.03 11.37
N ALA A 89 -5.33 -7.36 11.70
CA ALA A 89 -6.52 -8.05 12.20
C ALA A 89 -7.12 -9.00 11.14
N PHE A 90 -7.13 -8.61 9.87
CA PHE A 90 -7.54 -9.44 8.74
C PHE A 90 -6.70 -10.72 8.68
N ALA A 91 -5.38 -10.59 8.68
CA ALA A 91 -4.47 -11.74 8.60
C ALA A 91 -4.56 -12.67 9.83
N LYS A 92 -4.84 -12.13 11.03
CA LYS A 92 -4.99 -12.92 12.26
C LYS A 92 -6.33 -13.65 12.36
N THR A 93 -7.41 -13.02 11.91
CA THR A 93 -8.77 -13.48 12.20
C THR A 93 -9.48 -14.11 11.01
N GLY A 94 -9.08 -13.78 9.78
CA GLY A 94 -9.78 -14.16 8.56
C GLY A 94 -11.14 -13.46 8.36
N LYS A 95 -11.50 -12.51 9.23
CA LYS A 95 -12.70 -11.67 9.05
C LYS A 95 -12.56 -10.81 7.80
N SER A 96 -13.69 -10.43 7.22
CA SER A 96 -13.70 -9.50 6.10
C SER A 96 -13.24 -8.09 6.52
N ILE A 97 -12.72 -7.32 5.57
CA ILE A 97 -12.34 -5.92 5.79
C ILE A 97 -13.55 -5.11 6.28
N GLU A 98 -14.75 -5.37 5.75
CA GLU A 98 -15.96 -4.64 6.15
C GLU A 98 -16.35 -4.89 7.61
N GLU A 99 -16.22 -6.13 8.09
CA GLU A 99 -16.45 -6.44 9.51
C GLU A 99 -15.46 -5.71 10.40
N LEU A 100 -14.17 -5.75 10.04
CA LEU A 100 -13.11 -5.09 10.80
C LEU A 100 -13.25 -3.55 10.81
N GLU A 101 -13.71 -2.95 9.71
CA GLU A 101 -14.05 -1.53 9.64
C GLU A 101 -15.13 -1.14 10.65
N LYS A 102 -16.19 -1.95 10.77
CA LYS A 102 -17.28 -1.72 11.73
C LYS A 102 -16.79 -1.89 13.17
N GLU A 103 -15.99 -2.92 13.43
CA GLU A 103 -15.52 -3.25 14.78
C GLU A 103 -14.43 -2.30 15.30
N MET A 104 -13.50 -1.87 14.44
CA MET A 104 -12.27 -1.20 14.88
C MET A 104 -12.20 0.28 14.49
N LEU A 105 -12.95 0.72 13.48
CA LEU A 105 -12.90 2.09 12.95
C LEU A 105 -14.23 2.84 13.07
N ASN A 106 -15.18 2.31 13.85
CA ASN A 106 -16.53 2.89 14.02
C ASN A 106 -17.21 3.17 12.66
N GLY A 107 -17.01 2.29 11.68
CA GLY A 107 -17.61 2.39 10.34
C GLY A 107 -16.87 3.28 9.34
N GLN A 108 -15.71 3.86 9.69
CA GLN A 108 -14.88 4.57 8.70
C GLN A 108 -14.26 3.58 7.71
N LYS A 109 -14.30 3.93 6.41
CA LYS A 109 -13.74 3.13 5.33
C LYS A 109 -12.23 3.24 5.23
N LEU A 110 -11.55 2.13 4.97
CA LEU A 110 -10.12 2.14 4.64
C LEU A 110 -9.90 2.59 3.20
N GLN A 111 -8.90 3.44 3.04
CA GLN A 111 -8.44 3.85 1.71
C GLN A 111 -7.54 2.78 1.07
N GLY A 112 -6.71 2.06 1.84
CA GLY A 112 -5.71 1.13 1.29
C GLY A 112 -6.28 0.09 0.31
N PRO A 113 -7.26 -0.74 0.70
CA PRO A 113 -7.88 -1.70 -0.20
C PRO A 113 -8.57 -1.03 -1.40
N ALA A 114 -9.29 0.07 -1.19
CA ALA A 114 -9.95 0.80 -2.28
C ALA A 114 -8.93 1.35 -3.29
N THR A 115 -7.84 1.95 -2.82
CA THR A 115 -6.74 2.44 -3.67
C THR A 115 -6.07 1.28 -4.42
N ALA A 116 -5.88 0.11 -3.78
CA ALA A 116 -5.32 -1.07 -4.45
C ALA A 116 -6.22 -1.55 -5.61
N ALA A 117 -7.55 -1.51 -5.44
CA ALA A 117 -8.50 -1.85 -6.49
C ALA A 117 -8.40 -0.90 -7.69
N GLU A 118 -8.35 0.42 -7.46
CA GLU A 118 -8.19 1.42 -8.51
C GLU A 118 -6.85 1.28 -9.25
N VAL A 119 -5.75 1.13 -8.49
CA VAL A 119 -4.42 0.90 -9.04
C VAL A 119 -4.39 -0.37 -9.88
N HIS A 120 -5.00 -1.46 -9.42
CA HIS A 120 -5.09 -2.70 -10.20
C HIS A 120 -5.84 -2.48 -11.53
N GLN A 121 -6.95 -1.75 -11.54
CA GLN A 121 -7.67 -1.46 -12.79
C GLN A 121 -6.82 -0.65 -13.78
N ILE A 122 -6.11 0.37 -13.30
CA ILE A 122 -5.20 1.18 -14.14
C ILE A 122 -4.12 0.28 -14.74
N LEU A 123 -3.45 -0.53 -13.92
CA LEU A 123 -2.38 -1.42 -14.36
C LEU A 123 -2.87 -2.50 -15.33
N LYS A 124 -4.06 -3.04 -15.10
CA LYS A 124 -4.70 -4.01 -15.99
C LYS A 124 -4.94 -3.44 -17.37
N HIS A 125 -5.53 -2.24 -17.47
CA HIS A 125 -5.75 -1.58 -18.76
C HIS A 125 -4.45 -1.24 -19.50
N LYS A 126 -3.33 -1.09 -18.79
CA LYS A 126 -2.01 -0.81 -19.38
C LYS A 126 -1.16 -2.06 -19.61
N ASN A 127 -1.64 -3.26 -19.26
CA ASN A 127 -0.87 -4.51 -19.28
C ASN A 127 0.42 -4.43 -18.44
N LEU A 128 0.34 -3.82 -17.26
CA LEU A 128 1.48 -3.59 -16.36
C LEU A 128 1.34 -4.26 -14.99
N VAL A 129 0.30 -5.07 -14.76
CA VAL A 129 0.02 -5.70 -13.45
C VAL A 129 1.23 -6.45 -12.90
N GLU A 130 1.91 -7.24 -13.73
CA GLU A 130 3.10 -8.03 -13.36
C GLU A 130 4.31 -7.17 -12.92
N LYS A 131 4.30 -5.86 -13.19
CA LYS A 131 5.38 -4.95 -12.74
C LYS A 131 5.18 -4.41 -11.31
N PHE A 132 4.02 -4.68 -10.71
CA PHE A 132 3.64 -4.18 -9.39
C PHE A 132 3.11 -5.33 -8.51
N PRO A 133 3.94 -6.35 -8.24
CA PRO A 133 3.53 -7.55 -7.51
C PRO A 133 2.96 -7.24 -6.12
N LEU A 134 3.54 -6.28 -5.38
CA LEU A 134 3.08 -5.95 -4.03
C LEU A 134 1.72 -5.26 -4.06
N PHE A 135 1.52 -4.25 -4.91
CA PHE A 135 0.22 -3.60 -5.06
C PHE A 135 -0.85 -4.60 -5.53
N ASN A 136 -0.49 -5.45 -6.49
CA ASN A 136 -1.39 -6.48 -6.99
C ASN A 136 -1.73 -7.51 -5.91
N ALA A 137 -0.76 -7.99 -5.14
CA ALA A 137 -0.98 -8.96 -4.07
C ALA A 137 -1.95 -8.42 -3.00
N VAL A 138 -1.81 -7.15 -2.62
CA VAL A 138 -2.77 -6.51 -1.68
C VAL A 138 -4.19 -6.52 -2.26
N TYR A 139 -4.35 -6.17 -3.53
CA TYR A 139 -5.66 -6.24 -4.20
C TYR A 139 -6.21 -7.69 -4.23
N GLN A 140 -5.39 -8.65 -4.63
CA GLN A 140 -5.77 -10.07 -4.75
C GLN A 140 -6.24 -10.64 -3.40
N ILE A 141 -5.53 -10.33 -2.32
CA ILE A 141 -5.88 -10.79 -0.97
C ILE A 141 -7.17 -10.12 -0.47
N CYS A 142 -7.32 -8.82 -0.69
CA CYS A 142 -8.50 -8.08 -0.21
C CYS A 142 -9.78 -8.38 -0.99
N PHE A 143 -9.71 -8.70 -2.29
CA PHE A 143 -10.90 -8.78 -3.15
C PHE A 143 -11.07 -10.08 -3.94
N GLN A 144 -10.01 -10.88 -4.13
CA GLN A 144 -10.07 -12.11 -4.94
C GLN A 144 -9.86 -13.39 -4.10
N SER A 145 -10.02 -13.28 -2.78
CA SER A 145 -9.88 -14.40 -1.84
C SER A 145 -8.52 -15.11 -1.92
N HIS A 146 -7.49 -14.41 -2.40
CA HIS A 146 -6.14 -14.96 -2.42
C HIS A 146 -5.63 -15.16 -0.99
N PRO A 147 -5.00 -16.31 -0.65
CA PRO A 147 -4.57 -16.58 0.71
C PRO A 147 -3.54 -15.56 1.19
N VAL A 148 -3.80 -14.91 2.33
CA VAL A 148 -2.88 -13.91 2.91
C VAL A 148 -1.48 -14.47 3.21
N LYS A 149 -1.37 -15.79 3.45
CA LYS A 149 -0.09 -16.48 3.69
C LYS A 149 0.85 -16.43 2.48
N GLU A 150 0.33 -16.25 1.27
CA GLU A 150 1.10 -16.14 0.03
C GLU A 150 1.59 -14.72 -0.24
N PHE A 151 1.28 -13.75 0.65
CA PHE A 151 1.72 -12.36 0.48
C PHE A 151 3.25 -12.22 0.38
N VAL A 152 4.01 -13.01 1.13
CA VAL A 152 5.49 -12.90 1.12
C VAL A 152 6.16 -13.55 -0.09
N THR A 153 5.40 -14.24 -0.93
CA THR A 153 5.89 -14.90 -2.15
C THR A 153 5.55 -14.12 -3.43
N CYS A 154 4.92 -12.95 -3.31
CA CYS A 154 4.55 -12.12 -4.46
C CYS A 154 5.76 -11.51 -5.19
#